data_AF-A0A6G4WZ08-F1
#
_entry.id   AF-A0A6G4WZ08-F1
#
_cell.length_a   1.000
_cell.length_b   1.000
_cell.length_c   1.000
_cell.angle_alpha   90.00
_cell.angle_beta   90.00
_cell.angle_gamma   90.00
#
_symmetry.space_group_name_H-M   'P 1'
#
loop_
_entity.id
_entity.type
_entity.pdbx_description
1 polymer ?
#
loop_
_entity_poly.entity_id
_entity_poly.type
_entity_poly.pdbx_seq_one_letter_code
_entity_poly.pdbx_strand_id
1 'polypeptide(L)' 'MTPPAVRVERLSKRQREGTSCVWCAGHPDRRFRVRPPGTSLKLYCCAFCAARHGIREGR' A
#
# COMPACT_ATOMS: atom_id res chain seq x y z
N MET A 1 7.78 -8.92 -11.25
CA MET A 1 7.46 -7.48 -11.46
C MET A 1 7.65 -6.77 -10.13
N THR A 2 8.49 -5.74 -10.08
CA THR A 2 8.64 -4.89 -8.88
C THR A 2 7.42 -3.98 -8.79
N PRO A 3 6.75 -3.86 -7.63
CA PRO A 3 5.69 -2.87 -7.43
C PRO A 3 6.17 -1.47 -7.82
N PRO A 4 5.31 -0.61 -8.40
CA PRO A 4 5.68 0.77 -8.63
C PRO A 4 6.00 1.45 -7.29
N ALA A 5 7.10 2.19 -7.27
CA ALA A 5 7.56 2.89 -6.07
C ALA A 5 6.45 3.78 -5.50
N VAL A 6 6.13 3.58 -4.22
CA VAL A 6 5.16 4.41 -3.51
C VAL A 6 5.79 5.77 -3.23
N ARG A 7 5.34 6.79 -3.95
CA ARG A 7 5.75 8.19 -3.69
C ARG A 7 4.91 8.75 -2.55
N VAL A 8 5.41 8.64 -1.32
CA VAL A 8 4.70 9.05 -0.09
C VAL A 8 4.17 10.49 -0.16
N GLU A 9 4.93 11.38 -0.79
CA GLU A 9 4.57 12.79 -0.98
C GLU A 9 3.27 12.99 -1.79
N ARG A 10 2.94 12.04 -2.68
CA ARG A 10 1.74 12.07 -3.53
C ARG A 10 0.54 11.33 -2.92
N LEU A 11 0.72 10.72 -1.74
CA LEU A 11 -0.39 10.02 -1.07
C LEU A 11 -1.36 11.02 -0.45
N SER A 12 -2.65 10.72 -0.56
CA SER A 12 -3.70 11.41 0.19
C SER A 12 -3.61 11.11 1.69
N LYS A 13 -4.28 11.92 2.51
CA LYS A 13 -4.35 11.73 3.97
C LYS A 13 -4.76 10.29 4.35
N ARG A 14 -5.85 9.79 3.76
CA ARG A 14 -6.38 8.42 4.03
C ARG A 14 -5.36 7.33 3.70
N GLN A 15 -4.61 7.48 2.62
CA GLN A 15 -3.58 6.52 2.24
C GLN A 15 -2.40 6.56 3.22
N ARG A 16 -1.96 7.75 3.64
CA ARG A 16 -0.89 7.90 4.65
C ARG A 16 -1.28 7.34 6.01
N GLU A 17 -2.56 7.47 6.38
CA GLU A 17 -3.13 6.91 7.61
C GLU A 17 -3.37 5.39 7.52
N GLY A 18 -3.21 4.78 6.34
CA GLY A 18 -3.46 3.36 6.10
C GLY A 18 -4.95 2.99 6.11
N THR A 19 -5.85 3.96 5.97
CA THR A 19 -7.31 3.74 5.92
C THR A 19 -7.82 3.56 4.49
N SER A 20 -6.95 3.69 3.48
CA SER A 20 -7.23 3.31 2.10
C SER A 20 -6.03 2.68 1.40
N CYS A 21 -6.30 1.99 0.28
CA CYS A 21 -5.29 1.35 -0.54
C CYS A 21 -4.28 2.39 -1.06
N VAL A 22 -3.00 2.12 -0.84
CA VAL A 22 -1.89 3.00 -1.23
C VAL A 22 -1.82 3.31 -2.73
N TRP A 23 -2.39 2.45 -3.59
CA TRP A 23 -2.36 2.66 -5.05
C TRP A 23 -3.68 3.13 -5.66
N CYS A 24 -4.82 2.57 -5.25
CA CYS A 24 -6.12 2.90 -5.85
C CYS A 24 -7.07 3.70 -4.95
N ALA A 25 -6.67 4.02 -3.71
CA ALA A 25 -7.51 4.65 -2.69
C ALA A 25 -8.81 3.90 -2.33
N GLY A 26 -8.99 2.67 -2.81
CA GLY A 26 -10.07 1.76 -2.41
C GLY A 26 -9.92 1.22 -0.99
N HIS A 27 -10.78 0.28 -0.60
CA HIS A 27 -10.74 -0.32 0.73
C HIS A 27 -9.43 -1.08 0.94
N PRO A 28 -8.64 -0.77 1.99
CA PRO A 28 -7.39 -1.46 2.24
C PRO A 28 -7.66 -2.83 2.86
N ASP A 29 -6.77 -3.78 2.64
CA ASP A 29 -6.78 -5.03 3.37
C ASP A 29 -5.50 -5.11 4.22
N ARG A 30 -5.70 -5.25 5.54
CA ARG A 30 -4.61 -5.20 6.54
C ARG A 30 -3.62 -6.36 6.38
N ARG A 31 -3.99 -7.41 5.66
CA ARG A 31 -3.13 -8.55 5.36
C ARG A 31 -2.04 -8.16 4.37
N PHE A 32 -2.30 -7.24 3.44
CA PHE A 32 -1.32 -6.80 2.44
C PHE A 32 -0.63 -5.49 2.86
N ARG A 33 0.37 -5.64 3.73
CA ARG A 33 1.16 -4.50 4.21
C ARG A 33 2.19 -4.06 3.17
N VAL A 34 2.28 -2.76 2.94
CA VAL A 34 3.28 -2.14 2.07
C VAL A 34 4.22 -1.30 2.92
N ARG A 35 5.52 -1.61 2.89
CA ARG A 35 6.57 -0.86 3.60
C ARG A 35 7.52 -0.24 2.57
N PRO A 36 7.28 0.99 2.13
CA PRO A 36 8.23 1.68 1.27
C PRO A 36 9.55 1.90 2.05
N PRO A 37 10.70 1.85 1.37
CA PRO A 37 11.98 2.18 2.01
C PRO A 37 11.99 3.66 2.45
N GLY A 38 12.60 3.93 3.60
CA GLY A 38 12.76 5.30 4.10
C GLY A 38 11.50 5.93 4.71
N THR A 39 10.46 5.15 5.01
CA THR A 39 9.28 5.65 5.73
C THR A 39 8.85 4.72 6.86
N SER A 40 8.34 5.31 7.93
CA SER A 40 7.71 4.61 9.06
C SER A 40 6.19 4.42 8.86
N LEU A 41 5.63 4.86 7.74
CA LEU A 41 4.21 4.76 7.47
C LEU A 41 3.76 3.30 7.33
N LYS A 42 2.64 2.97 7.98
CA LYS A 42 1.98 1.67 7.87
C LYS A 42 0.96 1.72 6.74
N LEU A 43 1.43 1.48 5.52
CA LEU A 43 0.58 1.47 4.33
C LEU A 43 0.01 0.07 4.08
N TYR A 44 -1.16 0.03 3.46
CA TYR A 44 -1.85 -1.20 3.09
C TYR A 44 -2.37 -1.08 1.66
N CYS A 45 -2.53 -2.21 0.99
CA CYS A 45 -3.19 -2.27 -0.32
C CYS A 45 -4.40 -3.22 -0.28
N CYS A 46 -5.29 -3.08 -1.27
CA CYS A 46 -6.39 -4.02 -1.44
C CYS A 46 -5.91 -5.31 -2.11
N ALA A 47 -6.68 -6.39 -2.01
CA ALA A 47 -6.36 -7.68 -2.64
C ALA A 47 -6.09 -7.58 -4.15
N PHE A 48 -6.86 -6.75 -4.86
CA PHE A 48 -6.66 -6.53 -6.30
C PHE A 48 -5.29 -5.91 -6.60
N CYS A 49 -4.93 -4.82 -5.89
CA CYS A 49 -3.62 -4.20 -6.07
C CYS A 49 -2.49 -5.11 -5.57
N ALA A 50 -2.74 -5.91 -4.53
CA ALA A 50 -1.78 -6.89 -4.05
C ALA A 50 -1.44 -7.91 -5.14
N ALA A 51 -2.46 -8.53 -5.77
CA ALA A 51 -2.27 -9.46 -6.88
C ALA A 51 -1.56 -8.78 -8.08
N ARG A 52 -2.00 -7.57 -8.45
CA ARG A 52 -1.42 -6.80 -9.56
C ARG A 52 0.06 -6.47 -9.36
N HIS A 53 0.48 -6.23 -8.12
CA HIS A 53 1.84 -5.83 -7.78
C HIS A 53 2.68 -6.96 -7.17
N GLY A 54 2.15 -8.18 -7.05
CA GLY A 54 2.85 -9.32 -6.46
C GLY A 54 3.10 -9.18 -4.94
N ILE A 55 2.31 -8.35 -4.25
CA ILE A 55 2.39 -8.24 -2.78
C ILE A 55 1.71 -9.47 -2.17
N ARG A 56 2.41 -10.13 -1.26
CA ARG A 56 1.87 -11.26 -0.49
C ARG A 56 1.41 -10.78 0.88
N GLU A 57 0.49 -11.53 1.48
CA GLU A 57 0.05 -11.28 2.85
C GLU A 57 1.28 -11.26 3.76
N GLY A 58 1.37 -10.24 4.61
CA GLY A 58 2.56 -9.94 5.38
C GLY A 58 2.87 -11.05 6.38
N ARG A 59 4.07 -11.62 6.23
CA ARG A 59 4.91 -12.11 7.34
C ARG A 59 5.71 -10.91 7.89
#